data_AF-A0A6G2DGN6-F1
#
_entry.id   AF-A0A6G2DGN6-F1
#
_cell.length_a   1.000
_cell.length_b   1.000
_cell.length_c   1.000
_cell.angle_alpha   90.00
_cell.angle_beta   90.00
_cell.angle_gamma   90.00
#
_symmetry.space_group_name_H-M   'P 1'
#
loop_
_entity.id
_entity.type
_entity.pdbx_description
1 polymer ?
#
loop_
_entity_poly.entity_id
_entity_poly.type
_entity_poly.pdbx_seq_one_letter_code
_entity_poly.pdbx_strand_id
1 'polypeptide(L)' 'MLKSEKQSRYQMLNEELSFLLEGETNVLANLSNASALIKSRFPNTVFAGFYLFDGKELVLGPFQ' A
#
# COMPACT_ATOMS: atom_id res chain seq x y z
N MET A 1 -12.23 14.87 -7.35
CA MET A 1 -10.94 15.26 -6.74
C MET A 1 -10.15 16.06 -7.76
N LEU A 2 -9.77 17.29 -7.40
CA LEU A 2 -8.92 18.13 -8.23
C LEU A 2 -7.52 17.51 -8.35
N LYS A 3 -6.78 17.86 -9.40
CA LYS A 3 -5.42 17.32 -9.62
C LYS A 3 -4.47 17.64 -8.45
N SER A 4 -4.58 18.84 -7.89
CA SER A 4 -3.80 19.29 -6.73
C SER A 4 -4.10 18.47 -5.46
N GLU A 5 -5.38 18.21 -5.18
CA GLU A 5 -5.80 17.37 -4.05
C GLU A 5 -5.30 15.93 -4.21
N LYS A 6 -5.33 15.40 -5.43
CA LYS A 6 -4.77 14.07 -5.74
C LYS A 6 -3.28 14.03 -5.43
N GLN A 7 -2.53 15.02 -5.89
CA GLN A 7 -1.10 15.13 -5.68
C GLN A 7 -0.75 15.20 -4.19
N SER A 8 -1.41 16.10 -3.44
CA SER A 8 -1.20 16.25 -1.99
C SER A 8 -1.46 14.94 -1.23
N ARG A 9 -2.52 14.22 -1.59
CA ARG A 9 -2.84 12.92 -0.99
C ARG A 9 -1.76 11.86 -1.24
N TYR A 10 -1.19 11.80 -2.45
CA TYR A 10 -0.08 10.89 -2.75
C TYR A 10 1.20 11.28 -2.02
N GLN A 11 1.47 12.58 -1.85
CA GLN A 11 2.62 13.05 -1.06
C GLN A 11 2.52 12.58 0.38
N MET A 12 1.35 12.79 1.02
CA MET A 12 1.08 12.31 2.38
C MET A 12 1.17 10.79 2.48
N LEU A 13 0.59 10.06 1.52
CA LEU A 13 0.67 8.59 1.48
C LEU A 13 2.12 8.09 1.51
N ASN A 14 2.99 8.71 0.71
CA ASN A 14 4.39 8.28 0.59
C ASN A 14 5.18 8.58 1.87
N GLU A 15 4.93 9.73 2.51
CA GLU A 15 5.53 10.07 3.81
C GLU A 15 5.08 9.09 4.90
N GLU A 16 3.77 8.85 5.00
CA GLU A 16 3.20 7.91 5.97
C GLU A 16 3.69 6.48 5.76
N LEU A 17 3.79 6.02 4.50
CA LEU A 17 4.35 4.72 4.19
C LEU A 17 5.81 4.63 4.62
N SER A 18 6.60 5.69 4.38
CA SER A 18 8.02 5.71 4.78
C SER A 18 8.18 5.56 6.28
N PHE A 19 7.38 6.28 7.09
CA PHE A 19 7.39 6.14 8.55
C PHE A 19 6.89 4.78 9.02
N LEU A 20 5.91 4.21 8.32
CA LEU A 20 5.36 2.91 8.68
C LEU A 20 6.37 1.78 8.46
N LEU A 21 7.17 1.87 7.40
CA LEU A 21 8.20 0.89 7.06
C LEU A 21 9.51 1.11 7.85
N GLU A 22 9.67 2.27 8.49
CA GLU A 22 10.88 2.62 9.21
C GLU A 22 11.07 1.70 10.44
N GLY A 23 12.21 1.00 10.48
CA GLY A 23 12.53 0.07 11.57
C GLY A 23 11.85 -1.30 11.49
N GLU A 24 10.92 -1.51 10.55
CA GLU A 24 10.27 -2.82 10.31
C GLU A 24 10.88 -3.49 9.07
N THR A 25 11.40 -4.70 9.25
CA THR A 25 12.07 -5.48 8.18
C THR A 25 11.24 -6.67 7.73
N ASN A 26 10.18 -7.02 8.47
CA ASN A 26 9.29 -8.10 8.13
C ASN A 26 8.46 -7.74 6.88
N VAL A 27 8.78 -8.41 5.77
CA VAL A 27 8.12 -8.20 4.47
C VAL A 27 6.60 -8.38 4.55
N LEU A 28 6.10 -9.35 5.32
CA LEU A 28 4.67 -9.64 5.38
C LEU A 28 3.93 -8.54 6.15
N ALA A 29 4.51 -8.04 7.25
CA ALA A 29 3.97 -6.91 8.01
C ALA A 29 3.94 -5.65 7.14
N ASN A 30 5.05 -5.36 6.45
CA ASN A 30 5.19 -4.20 5.58
C ASN A 30 4.19 -4.21 4.41
N LEU A 31 4.03 -5.34 3.71
CA LEU A 31 3.05 -5.46 2.63
C LEU A 31 1.61 -5.36 3.14
N SER A 32 1.32 -5.96 4.30
CA SER A 32 -0.01 -5.89 4.92
C SER A 32 -0.38 -4.44 5.24
N ASN A 33 0.50 -3.73 5.94
CA ASN A 33 0.26 -2.34 6.30
C ASN A 33 0.25 -1.40 5.08
N ALA A 34 1.08 -1.64 4.07
CA ALA A 34 1.04 -0.86 2.83
C ALA A 34 -0.32 -0.97 2.12
N SER A 35 -0.88 -2.19 2.00
CA SER A 35 -2.20 -2.40 1.38
C SER A 35 -3.32 -1.69 2.16
N ALA A 36 -3.30 -1.80 3.49
CA ALA A 36 -4.25 -1.11 4.38
C ALA A 36 -4.15 0.42 4.26
N LEU A 37 -2.92 0.95 4.25
CA LEU A 37 -2.68 2.39 4.13
C LEU A 37 -3.22 2.92 2.79
N ILE A 38 -2.92 2.26 1.68
CA ILE A 38 -3.43 2.64 0.35
C ILE A 38 -4.96 2.65 0.36
N LYS A 39 -5.59 1.58 0.85
CA LYS A 39 -7.06 1.47 0.93
C LYS A 39 -7.66 2.62 1.74
N SER A 40 -7.07 2.95 2.88
CA SER A 40 -7.55 4.02 3.76
C SER A 40 -7.47 5.42 3.14
N ARG A 41 -6.50 5.65 2.22
CA ARG A 41 -6.33 6.95 1.57
C ARG A 41 -7.23 7.15 0.35
N PHE A 42 -7.67 6.05 -0.28
CA PHE A 42 -8.46 6.10 -1.50
C PHE A 42 -9.79 5.33 -1.34
N PRO A 43 -10.90 6.00 -0.95
CA PRO A 43 -12.16 5.33 -0.63
C PRO A 43 -12.82 4.62 -1.83
N ASN A 44 -12.50 5.04 -3.05
CA ASN A 44 -13.03 4.43 -4.27
C ASN A 44 -12.17 3.23 -4.74
N THR A 45 -11.07 2.91 -4.07
CA THR A 45 -10.24 1.77 -4.40
C THR A 45 -10.97 0.50 -4.03
N VAL A 46 -11.36 -0.30 -5.03
CA VAL A 46 -12.06 -1.57 -4.81
C VAL A 46 -11.13 -2.69 -4.34
N PHE A 47 -9.85 -2.62 -4.69
CA PHE A 47 -8.83 -3.58 -4.29
C PHE A 47 -7.47 -2.88 -4.19
N ALA A 48 -6.78 -3.04 -3.06
CA ALA A 48 -5.38 -2.69 -2.90
C ALA A 48 -4.64 -3.88 -2.28
N GLY A 49 -3.62 -4.40 -2.96
CA GLY A 49 -2.89 -5.56 -2.47
C GLY A 49 -1.77 -5.96 -3.40
N PHE A 50 -1.10 -7.06 -3.06
CA PHE A 50 0.06 -7.55 -3.78
C PHE A 50 -0.19 -8.94 -4.34
N TYR A 51 0.46 -9.24 -5.46
CA TYR A 51 0.67 -10.60 -5.93
C TYR A 51 2.16 -10.89 -5.87
N LEU A 52 2.54 -11.96 -5.17
CA LEU A 52 3.93 -12.35 -4.98
C LEU A 52 4.26 -13.55 -5.85
N PHE A 53 5.44 -13.55 -6.46
CA PHE A 53 5.87 -14.66 -7.30
C PHE A 53 6.52 -15.75 -6.45
N ASP A 54 6.03 -16.98 -6.55
CA ASP A 54 6.52 -18.14 -5.78
C ASP A 54 7.56 -18.99 -6.53
N GLY A 55 7.94 -18.56 -7.74
CA GLY A 55 8.80 -19.31 -8.67
C GLY A 55 8.05 -20.00 -9.80
N LYS A 56 6.71 -20.06 -9.74
CA LYS A 56 5.85 -20.64 -10.79
C LYS A 56 4.73 -19.71 -11.20
N GLU A 57 4.07 -19.08 -10.24
CA GLU A 57 2.90 -18.24 -10.47
C GLU A 57 2.83 -17.05 -9.50
N LEU A 58 1.85 -16.19 -9.75
CA LEU A 58 1.53 -15.06 -8.90
C LEU A 58 0.49 -15.47 -7.87
N VAL A 59 0.90 -15.52 -6.61
CA VAL A 59 0.04 -15.85 -5.46
C VAL A 59 -0.46 -14.57 -4.83
N LEU A 60 -1.75 -14.54 -4.47
CA LEU A 60 -2.35 -13.41 -3.77
C LEU A 60 -1.68 -13.22 -2.40
N GLY A 61 -1.01 -12.09 -2.22
CA GLY A 61 -0.42 -11.63 -0.97
C GLY A 61 -1.42 -10.80 -0.15
N PRO A 62 -0.95 -10.03 0.85
CA PRO A 62 -1.82 -9.19 1.67
C PRO A 62 -2.60 -8.15 0.85
N PHE A 63 -3.87 -7.94 1.21
CA PHE A 63 -4.79 -6.99 0.58
C PHE A 63 -5.83 -6.43 1.57
N GLN A 64 -6.41 -5.27 1.24
CA GLN A 64 -7.55 -4.60 1.92
C GLN A 64 -8.48 -3.87 0.92
#